data_AF-A0A960MG96-F1
#
_entry.id   AF-A0A960MG96-F1
#
_cell.length_a   1.000
_cell.length_b   1.000
_cell.length_c   1.000
_cell.angle_alpha   90.00
_cell.angle_beta   90.00
_cell.angle_gamma   90.00
#
_symmetry.space_group_name_H-M   'P 1'
#
loop_
_entity.id
_entity.type
_entity.pdbx_description
1 polymer ?
#
loop_
_entity_poly.entity_id
_entity_poly.type
_entity_poly.pdbx_seq_one_letter_code
_entity_poly.pdbx_strand_id
1 'polypeptide(L)' 'VSGAVRMKLYKGNVMAAGRRSPPSLYHQAIATMEGGEEAYNQDDATGFIRLNALRLKNEARRHG' A
#
# COMPACT_ATOMS: atom_id res chain seq x y z
N VAL A 1 -16.78 9.33 -4.28
CA VAL A 1 -15.46 9.95 -3.99
C VAL A 1 -15.72 11.22 -3.18
N SER A 2 -15.24 11.30 -1.93
CA SER A 2 -15.47 12.46 -1.03
C SER A 2 -14.33 12.59 0.00
N GLY A 3 -14.01 13.83 0.41
CA GLY A 3 -12.96 14.12 1.38
C GLY A 3 -12.33 15.51 1.21
N ALA A 4 -11.31 15.81 2.00
CA ALA A 4 -10.56 17.05 1.93
C ALA A 4 -9.07 16.78 1.65
N VAL A 5 -8.49 17.55 0.75
CA VAL A 5 -7.06 17.52 0.41
C VAL A 5 -6.43 18.87 0.77
N ARG A 6 -5.34 18.84 1.52
CA ARG A 6 -4.53 20.02 1.82
C ARG A 6 -3.43 20.13 0.77
N MET A 7 -3.31 21.30 0.15
CA MET A 7 -2.34 21.57 -0.90
C MET A 7 -1.33 22.64 -0.46
N LYS A 8 -0.11 22.57 -1.01
CA LYS A 8 0.90 23.63 -0.96
C LYS A 8 1.04 24.23 -2.36
N LEU A 9 0.97 25.55 -2.43
CA LEU A 9 1.13 26.31 -3.67
C LEU A 9 2.44 27.08 -3.59
N TYR A 10 3.34 26.87 -4.55
CA TYR A 10 4.64 27.55 -4.54
C TYR A 10 5.18 27.76 -5.94
N LYS A 11 5.40 29.04 -6.32
CA LYS A 11 5.98 29.45 -7.62
C LYS A 11 5.36 28.72 -8.82
N GLY A 12 4.03 28.70 -8.89
CA GLY A 12 3.30 28.01 -9.95
C GLY A 12 3.17 26.49 -9.77
N ASN A 13 3.81 25.89 -8.77
CA ASN A 13 3.63 24.47 -8.44
C ASN A 13 2.46 24.24 -7.48
N VAL A 14 1.85 23.06 -7.62
CA VAL A 14 0.76 22.57 -6.78
C VAL A 14 1.16 21.21 -6.23
N MET A 15 1.25 21.08 -4.90
CA MET A 15 1.73 19.87 -4.23
C MET A 15 0.73 19.38 -3.19
N ALA A 16 0.44 18.08 -3.18
CA ALA A 16 -0.38 17.48 -2.13
C ALA A 16 0.40 17.44 -0.80
N ALA A 17 -0.23 17.90 0.28
CA ALA A 17 0.38 18.00 1.61
C ALA A 17 -0.42 17.29 2.71
N GLY A 18 -1.55 16.68 2.37
CA GLY A 18 -2.34 15.86 3.28
C GLY A 18 -3.72 15.53 2.72
N ARG A 19 -4.32 14.44 3.21
CA ARG A 19 -5.66 13.98 2.82
C ARG A 19 -6.41 13.49 4.05
N ARG A 20 -7.71 13.74 4.10
CA ARG A 20 -8.62 13.13 5.07
C ARG A 20 -9.98 12.88 4.42
N SER A 21 -10.64 11.79 4.82
CA SER A 21 -11.92 11.41 4.26
C SER A 21 -12.67 10.55 5.29
N PRO A 22 -13.94 10.83 5.60
CA PRO A 22 -14.74 9.92 6.41
C PRO A 22 -14.83 8.51 5.79
N PRO A 23 -15.06 8.33 4.47
CA PRO A 23 -14.96 7.02 3.81
C PRO A 23 -13.53 6.68 3.38
N SER A 24 -12.54 6.85 4.26
CA SER A 24 -11.15 6.48 3.97
C SER A 24 -10.95 4.96 4.00
N LEU A 25 -10.38 4.38 2.94
CA LEU A 25 -9.93 2.98 2.91
C LEU A 25 -8.53 2.79 3.53
N TYR A 26 -7.85 3.88 3.88
CA TYR A 26 -6.58 3.80 4.61
C TYR A 26 -6.83 3.38 6.06
N HIS A 27 -6.14 2.34 6.51
CA HIS A 27 -6.23 1.80 7.87
C HIS A 27 -4.86 1.88 8.57
N GLN A 28 -4.73 2.78 9.55
CA GLN A 28 -3.44 3.07 10.19
C GLN A 28 -2.84 1.85 10.90
N ALA A 29 -3.65 1.04 11.59
CA ALA A 29 -3.18 -0.14 12.31
C ALA A 29 -2.60 -1.24 11.38
N ILE A 30 -3.06 -1.31 10.13
CA ILE A 30 -2.52 -2.27 9.14
C ILE A 30 -1.25 -1.70 8.49
N ALA A 31 -1.21 -0.39 8.29
CA ALA A 31 -0.12 0.28 7.56
C ALA A 31 1.09 0.63 8.43
N THR A 32 0.94 0.65 9.76
CA THR A 32 2.02 0.98 10.69
C THR A 32 3.08 -0.13 10.74
N MET A 33 4.33 0.28 10.95
CA MET A 33 5.46 -0.62 11.22
C MET A 33 5.81 -0.68 12.71
N GLU A 34 5.28 0.25 13.51
CA GLU A 34 5.37 0.20 14.96
C GLU A 34 4.40 -0.88 15.44
N GLY A 35 4.90 -1.87 16.18
CA GLY A 35 4.19 -3.09 16.59
C GLY A 35 3.07 -2.89 17.62
N GLY A 36 2.14 -1.97 17.33
CA GLY A 36 0.90 -1.77 18.06
C GLY A 36 -0.28 -2.37 17.30
N GLU A 37 -1.07 -3.17 18.03
CA GLU A 37 -2.24 -3.99 17.62
C GLU A 37 -2.00 -4.89 16.39
N GLU A 38 -2.19 -6.21 16.57
CA GLU A 38 -1.98 -7.30 15.59
C GLU A 38 -2.93 -7.25 14.37
N ALA A 39 -3.05 -6.11 13.69
CA ALA A 39 -3.94 -5.95 12.55
C ALA A 39 -3.37 -6.56 11.26
N TYR A 40 -2.07 -6.89 11.21
CA TYR A 40 -1.40 -7.51 10.06
C TYR A 40 -0.42 -8.61 10.49
N ASN A 41 -0.64 -9.84 10.00
CA ASN A 41 0.31 -10.95 10.16
C ASN A 41 1.32 -10.96 8.99
N GLN A 42 2.60 -10.76 9.32
CA GLN A 42 3.66 -10.72 8.31
C GLN A 42 3.97 -12.11 7.70
N ASP A 43 3.68 -13.19 8.42
CA ASP A 43 3.96 -14.56 7.95
C ASP A 43 3.14 -14.91 6.69
N ASP A 44 1.95 -14.36 6.57
CA ASP A 44 1.05 -14.58 5.42
C ASP A 44 1.66 -14.07 4.10
N ALA A 45 2.53 -13.06 4.16
CA ALA A 45 3.19 -12.49 2.98
C ALA A 45 4.02 -13.54 2.22
N THR A 46 4.65 -14.46 2.94
CA THR A 46 5.51 -15.49 2.34
C THR A 46 4.71 -16.39 1.40
N GLY A 47 3.53 -16.85 1.84
CA GLY A 47 2.63 -17.67 1.03
C GLY A 47 2.10 -16.90 -0.18
N PHE A 48 1.64 -15.67 0.05
CA PHE A 48 1.12 -14.79 -0.99
C PHE A 48 2.14 -14.54 -2.11
N ILE A 49 3.38 -14.18 -1.76
CA ILE A 49 4.45 -13.93 -2.74
C ILE A 49 4.77 -15.19 -3.53
N ARG A 50 4.87 -16.35 -2.87
CA ARG A 50 5.17 -17.63 -3.54
C ARG A 50 4.11 -18.01 -4.57
N LEU A 51 2.83 -17.87 -4.22
CA LEU A 51 1.71 -18.20 -5.10
C LEU A 51 1.63 -17.25 -6.30
N ASN A 52 1.72 -15.93 -6.07
CA ASN A 52 1.67 -14.95 -7.17
C ASN A 52 2.88 -15.08 -8.12
N ALA A 53 4.05 -15.41 -7.59
CA ALA A 53 5.25 -15.60 -8.39
C ALA A 53 5.27 -16.94 -9.17
N LEU A 54 4.36 -17.88 -8.87
CA LEU A 54 4.40 -19.24 -9.42
C LEU A 54 4.38 -19.25 -10.96
N ARG A 55 3.48 -18.46 -11.56
CA ARG A 55 3.39 -18.32 -13.03
C ARG A 55 4.71 -17.83 -13.62
N LEU A 56 5.30 -16.78 -13.05
CA LEU A 56 6.54 -16.18 -13.54
C LEU A 56 7.72 -17.16 -13.44
N LYS A 57 7.81 -17.90 -12.33
CA LYS A 57 8.83 -18.95 -12.17
C LYS A 57 8.70 -20.06 -13.20
N ASN A 58 7.46 -20.46 -13.53
CA ASN A 58 7.22 -21.48 -14.54
C ASN A 58 7.57 -20.99 -15.94
N GLU A 59 7.25 -19.75 -16.28
CA GLU A 59 7.63 -19.13 -17.55
C GLU A 59 9.15 -19.04 -17.68
N ALA A 60 9.84 -18.55 -16.65
CA ALA A 60 11.30 -18.48 -16.62
C ALA A 60 11.97 -19.85 -16.82
N ARG A 61 11.41 -20.93 -16.25
CA ARG A 61 11.90 -22.30 -16.45
C ARG A 61 11.67 -22.86 -17.86
N ARG A 62 10.70 -22.31 -18.61
CA ARG A 62 10.40 -22.76 -19.97
C ARG A 62 11.22 -22.02 -21.02
N HIS A 63 11.67 -20.81 -20.72
CA HIS A 63 12.33 -19.91 -21.66
C HIS A 63 13.79 -19.58 -21.32
N GLY A 64 14.28 -19.97 -20.14
CA GLY A 64 15.70 -20.02 -19.79
C GLY A 64 16.26 -21.42 -20.03
#